data_AF-W2QSZ6-F1
#
_entry.id   AF-W2QSZ6-F1
#
_cell.length_a   1.000
_cell.length_b   1.000
_cell.length_c   1.000
_cell.angle_alpha   90.00
_cell.angle_beta   90.00
_cell.angle_gamma   90.00
#
_symmetry.space_group_name_H-M   'P 1'
#
loop_
_entity.id
_entity.type
_entity.pdbx_description
1 polymer ?
#
loop_
_entity_poly.entity_id
_entity_poly.type
_entity_poly.pdbx_seq_one_letter_code
_entity_poly.pdbx_strand_id
1 'polypeptide(L)'
;MPSTDRFSATIADLVSPVEAKIQHNYDKRWLRGYATENTGADNNSAEATTEERANAVTTLGKGNPEWEAAVMRLAYQHWFDGGKTLDDVRLIMSLPAKGEAVGHTNWGKYLKYVEYVKEKEREAANAAIVAAIKQRLIYKGWYLEGKTFKQVREILELPATGPATNHPNWKKFEGYLAFFKEYSQQF
;
A
#
# COMPACT_ATOMS: atom_id res chain seq x y z
N MET A 1 19.33 31.10 -17.02
CA MET A 1 18.15 30.22 -16.99
C MET A 1 18.59 28.88 -16.43
N PRO A 2 18.18 28.46 -15.22
CA PRO A 2 18.52 27.14 -14.72
C PRO A 2 17.47 26.11 -15.15
N SER A 3 17.94 25.02 -15.76
CA SER A 3 17.16 23.87 -16.20
C SER A 3 16.42 23.21 -15.04
N THR A 4 15.10 23.08 -15.16
CA THR A 4 14.25 22.27 -14.28
C THR A 4 14.20 20.83 -14.81
N ASP A 5 15.29 20.09 -14.62
CA ASP A 5 15.26 18.62 -14.65
C ASP A 5 15.49 18.14 -13.22
N ARG A 6 14.40 18.10 -12.45
CA ARG A 6 14.40 17.55 -11.10
C ARG A 6 13.19 16.66 -10.90
N PHE A 7 13.49 15.36 -10.81
CA PHE A 7 12.69 14.28 -10.23
C PHE A 7 11.43 13.87 -11.00
N SER A 8 11.62 12.96 -11.96
CA SER A 8 10.64 11.91 -12.25
C SER A 8 11.31 10.55 -12.14
N ALA A 9 11.77 10.22 -10.92
CA ALA A 9 11.98 8.83 -10.56
C ALA A 9 10.60 8.29 -10.14
N THR A 10 9.99 7.52 -11.04
CA THR A 10 8.78 6.74 -10.74
C THR A 10 9.07 5.81 -9.55
N ILE A 11 8.10 5.46 -8.71
CA ILE A 11 8.31 4.53 -7.57
C ILE A 11 8.99 3.21 -8.01
N ALA A 12 8.84 2.83 -9.28
CA ALA A 12 9.55 1.70 -9.90
C ALA A 12 11.08 1.87 -10.00
N ASP A 13 11.59 3.10 -10.15
CA ASP A 13 13.04 3.42 -10.22
C ASP A 13 13.72 3.47 -8.85
N LEU A 14 12.94 3.45 -7.77
CA LEU A 14 13.44 3.45 -6.38
C LEU A 14 13.53 2.04 -5.78
N VAL A 15 13.09 1.01 -6.51
CA VAL A 15 13.31 -0.37 -6.09
C VAL A 15 14.80 -0.64 -6.27
N SER A 16 15.53 -0.67 -5.16
CA SER A 16 16.96 -0.93 -5.18
C SER A 16 17.25 -2.21 -5.97
N PRO A 17 18.35 -2.32 -6.73
CA PRO A 17 18.73 -3.56 -7.41
C PRO A 17 18.74 -4.79 -6.47
N VAL A 18 18.93 -4.53 -5.17
CA VAL A 18 18.78 -5.49 -4.08
C VAL A 18 17.32 -5.93 -3.91
N GLU A 19 16.38 -5.00 -3.76
CA GLU A 19 14.95 -5.28 -3.60
C GLU A 19 14.38 -6.06 -4.79
N ALA A 20 14.78 -5.72 -6.03
CA ALA A 20 14.40 -6.45 -7.23
C ALA A 20 14.93 -7.90 -7.26
N LYS A 21 16.17 -8.13 -6.80
CA LYS A 21 16.78 -9.47 -6.71
C LYS A 21 16.14 -10.33 -5.62
N ILE A 22 15.72 -9.73 -4.51
CA ILE A 22 14.99 -10.44 -3.47
C ILE A 22 13.60 -10.81 -4.01
N GLN A 23 12.90 -9.89 -4.69
CA GLN A 23 11.54 -10.09 -5.24
C GLN A 23 11.42 -11.34 -6.14
N HIS A 24 12.46 -11.65 -6.92
CA HIS A 24 12.46 -12.77 -7.86
C HIS A 24 12.63 -14.16 -7.18
N ASN A 25 13.15 -14.21 -5.95
CA ASN A 25 13.46 -15.46 -5.22
C ASN A 25 12.55 -15.71 -3.99
N TYR A 26 11.39 -15.03 -3.91
CA TYR A 26 10.51 -15.08 -2.73
C TYR A 26 9.75 -16.39 -2.57
N ASP A 27 9.91 -17.03 -1.41
CA ASP A 27 8.97 -18.02 -0.90
C ASP A 27 8.32 -17.52 0.41
N LYS A 28 6.99 -17.70 0.53
CA LYS A 28 6.18 -17.17 1.66
C LYS A 28 6.57 -17.77 3.02
N ARG A 29 7.24 -18.92 3.02
CA ARG A 29 7.76 -19.60 4.22
C ARG A 29 9.00 -18.89 4.80
N TRP A 30 9.78 -18.22 3.94
CA TRP A 30 11.06 -17.60 4.26
C TRP A 30 10.94 -16.33 5.14
N LEU A 31 9.93 -15.49 4.89
CA LEU A 31 9.68 -14.27 5.66
C LEU A 31 9.29 -14.54 7.12
N ARG A 32 8.69 -15.71 7.38
CA ARG A 32 8.32 -16.11 8.75
C ARG A 32 9.57 -16.49 9.56
N GLY A 33 10.57 -17.10 8.91
CA GLY A 33 11.88 -17.37 9.49
C GLY A 33 12.62 -16.08 9.83
N TYR A 34 12.72 -15.12 8.90
CA TYR A 34 13.49 -13.88 9.14
C TYR A 34 12.90 -12.97 10.25
N ALA A 35 11.59 -13.03 10.48
CA ALA A 35 10.95 -12.33 11.59
C ALA A 35 11.21 -12.98 12.96
N THR A 36 11.54 -14.27 12.97
CA THR A 36 11.71 -15.10 14.18
C THR A 36 13.17 -15.51 14.44
N GLU A 37 14.07 -15.47 13.46
CA GLU A 37 15.44 -16.00 13.50
C GLU A 37 16.45 -15.20 14.35
N ASN A 38 16.03 -14.19 15.10
CA ASN A 38 16.87 -13.57 16.15
C ASN A 38 16.69 -14.23 17.53
N THR A 39 15.84 -15.25 17.66
CA THR A 39 15.91 -16.19 18.79
C THR A 39 16.86 -17.32 18.43
N GLY A 40 17.88 -17.51 19.27
CA GLY A 40 19.04 -18.37 19.00
C GLY A 40 18.73 -19.81 18.57
N ALA A 41 19.78 -20.40 18.00
CA ALA A 41 19.98 -21.80 17.63
C ALA A 41 19.01 -22.81 18.27
N ASP A 42 18.31 -23.54 17.40
CA ASP A 42 18.16 -25.00 17.38
C ASP A 42 16.79 -25.40 16.81
N ASN A 43 16.79 -26.07 15.65
CA ASN A 43 16.23 -27.42 15.52
C ASN A 43 16.29 -27.92 14.08
N ASN A 44 16.90 -29.09 13.93
CA ASN A 44 17.06 -29.87 12.71
C ASN A 44 15.72 -30.14 12.00
N SER A 45 15.70 -29.96 10.68
CA SER A 45 14.85 -30.73 9.78
C SER A 45 15.52 -30.74 8.41
N ALA A 46 16.12 -31.89 8.07
CA ALA A 46 16.78 -32.13 6.81
C ALA A 46 15.74 -32.40 5.70
N GLU A 47 15.77 -31.61 4.63
CA GLU A 47 15.27 -32.01 3.30
C GLU A 47 15.96 -31.17 2.20
N ALA A 48 17.26 -31.44 2.02
CA ALA A 48 18.02 -31.04 0.84
C ALA A 48 17.35 -31.67 -0.39
N THR A 49 16.83 -30.91 -1.37
CA THR A 49 17.54 -30.68 -2.64
C THR A 49 17.05 -29.43 -3.42
N THR A 50 16.35 -28.50 -2.77
CA THR A 50 16.05 -27.16 -3.35
C THR A 50 16.59 -26.02 -2.48
N GLU A 51 17.09 -26.37 -1.30
CA GLU A 51 17.58 -25.45 -0.26
C GLU A 51 18.93 -24.80 -0.59
N GLU A 52 19.78 -25.38 -1.44
CA GLU A 52 21.12 -24.83 -1.71
C GLU A 52 21.11 -23.47 -2.43
N ARG A 53 20.14 -23.22 -3.33
CA ARG A 53 20.02 -21.90 -4.00
C ARG A 53 19.34 -20.85 -3.12
N ALA A 54 18.38 -21.27 -2.29
CA ALA A 54 17.77 -20.39 -1.29
C ALA A 54 18.77 -20.00 -0.20
N ASN A 55 19.63 -20.95 0.21
CA ASN A 55 20.69 -20.73 1.20
C ASN A 55 21.77 -19.74 0.72
N ALA A 56 22.09 -19.71 -0.58
CA ALA A 56 23.12 -18.82 -1.13
C ALA A 56 22.74 -17.33 -1.05
N VAL A 57 21.46 -16.99 -1.19
CA VAL A 57 20.97 -15.60 -1.10
C VAL A 57 20.92 -15.13 0.36
N THR A 58 20.60 -16.02 1.30
CA THR A 58 20.63 -15.72 2.73
C THR A 58 22.03 -15.55 3.30
N THR A 59 23.04 -16.27 2.80
CA THR A 59 24.43 -16.15 3.30
C THR A 59 25.15 -14.92 2.78
N LEU A 60 24.77 -14.38 1.62
CA LEU A 60 25.40 -13.18 1.04
C LEU A 60 24.98 -11.86 1.71
N GLY A 61 23.87 -11.83 2.45
CA GLY A 61 23.32 -10.60 3.07
C GLY A 61 23.28 -10.57 4.60
N LYS A 62 23.60 -11.69 5.28
CA LYS A 62 23.62 -11.75 6.76
C LYS A 62 24.63 -10.74 7.32
N GLY A 63 24.15 -9.82 8.15
CA GLY A 63 24.97 -8.75 8.76
C GLY A 63 25.11 -7.48 7.89
N ASN A 64 24.50 -7.43 6.70
CA ASN A 64 24.37 -6.17 5.96
C ASN A 64 23.07 -5.46 6.39
N PRO A 65 23.14 -4.31 7.07
CA PRO A 65 21.97 -3.60 7.58
C PRO A 65 21.02 -3.10 6.48
N GLU A 66 21.53 -2.82 5.27
CA GLU A 66 20.70 -2.40 4.13
C GLU A 66 19.90 -3.57 3.56
N TRP A 67 20.52 -4.75 3.50
CA TRP A 67 19.85 -5.98 3.08
C TRP A 67 18.76 -6.38 4.08
N GLU A 68 19.07 -6.36 5.37
CA GLU A 68 18.11 -6.61 6.44
C GLU A 68 16.95 -5.61 6.41
N ALA A 69 17.22 -4.33 6.17
CA ALA A 69 16.18 -3.32 6.03
C ALA A 69 15.29 -3.56 4.80
N ALA A 70 15.86 -3.94 3.65
CA ALA A 70 15.11 -4.25 2.43
C ALA A 70 14.19 -5.46 2.62
N VAL A 71 14.70 -6.55 3.21
CA VAL A 71 13.91 -7.74 3.52
C VAL A 71 12.77 -7.40 4.47
N MET A 72 13.03 -6.59 5.50
CA MET A 72 11.98 -6.17 6.44
C MET A 72 10.92 -5.28 5.80
N ARG A 73 11.27 -4.38 4.88
CA ARG A 73 10.28 -3.59 4.12
C ARG A 73 9.35 -4.48 3.30
N LEU A 74 9.90 -5.49 2.64
CA LEU A 74 9.13 -6.44 1.86
C LEU A 74 8.24 -7.33 2.77
N ALA A 75 8.72 -7.68 3.97
CA ALA A 75 7.90 -8.33 4.99
C ALA A 75 6.69 -7.47 5.41
N TYR A 76 6.92 -6.17 5.67
CA TYR A 76 5.85 -5.23 6.05
C TYR A 76 4.79 -5.11 4.97
N GLN A 77 5.21 -4.95 3.72
CA GLN A 77 4.31 -4.92 2.59
C GLN A 77 3.50 -6.21 2.50
N HIS A 78 4.15 -7.37 2.58
CA HIS A 78 3.46 -8.66 2.52
C HIS A 78 2.42 -8.84 3.63
N TRP A 79 2.71 -8.41 4.85
CA TRP A 79 1.76 -8.50 5.97
C TRP A 79 0.58 -7.54 5.79
N PHE A 80 0.85 -6.31 5.36
CA PHE A 80 -0.17 -5.31 5.10
C PHE A 80 -1.12 -5.76 3.98
N ASP A 81 -0.57 -6.13 2.82
CA ASP A 81 -1.35 -6.60 1.66
C ASP A 81 -2.08 -7.91 1.96
N GLY A 82 -1.50 -8.76 2.83
CA GLY A 82 -2.10 -9.99 3.34
C GLY A 82 -3.12 -9.78 4.46
N GLY A 83 -3.53 -8.53 4.74
CA GLY A 83 -4.56 -8.17 5.70
C GLY A 83 -4.25 -8.52 7.15
N LYS A 84 -2.96 -8.61 7.53
CA LYS A 84 -2.55 -8.95 8.90
C LYS A 84 -2.80 -7.77 9.84
N THR A 85 -3.45 -8.06 10.96
CA THR A 85 -3.67 -7.08 12.02
C THR A 85 -2.37 -6.78 12.77
N LEU A 86 -2.35 -5.69 13.53
CA LEU A 86 -1.21 -5.40 14.42
C LEU A 86 -0.95 -6.54 15.41
N ASP A 87 -2.01 -7.16 15.95
CA ASP A 87 -1.88 -8.28 16.88
C ASP A 87 -1.35 -9.56 16.18
N ASP A 88 -1.72 -9.82 14.93
CA ASP A 88 -1.13 -10.90 14.14
C ASP A 88 0.37 -10.69 13.95
N VAL A 89 0.81 -9.46 13.67
CA VAL A 89 2.24 -9.15 13.49
C VAL A 89 2.99 -9.18 14.81
N ARG A 90 2.37 -8.82 15.94
CA ARG A 90 2.97 -9.06 17.27
C ARG A 90 3.25 -10.54 17.49
N LEU A 91 2.31 -11.40 17.12
CA LEU A 91 2.46 -12.86 17.22
C LEU A 91 3.55 -13.38 16.29
N ILE A 92 3.59 -12.92 15.03
CA ILE A 92 4.64 -13.29 14.05
C ILE A 92 6.04 -12.91 14.55
N MET A 93 6.17 -11.77 15.24
CA MET A 93 7.43 -11.31 15.81
C MET A 93 7.75 -11.87 17.20
N SER A 94 6.93 -12.81 17.69
CA SER A 94 7.03 -13.43 19.01
C SER A 94 7.11 -12.41 20.16
N LEU A 95 6.39 -11.29 20.02
CA LEU A 95 6.40 -10.26 21.06
C LEU A 95 5.59 -10.70 22.28
N PRO A 96 6.13 -10.52 23.50
CA PRO A 96 5.41 -10.85 24.72
C PRO A 96 4.23 -9.88 24.96
N ALA A 97 3.52 -10.09 26.06
CA ALA A 97 2.35 -9.31 26.44
C ALA A 97 2.64 -7.79 26.48
N LYS A 98 1.59 -6.97 26.32
CA LYS A 98 1.68 -5.51 26.26
C LYS A 98 2.29 -4.98 27.59
N GLY A 99 3.55 -4.56 27.54
CA GLY A 99 4.33 -4.07 28.69
C GLY A 99 5.75 -4.63 28.73
N GLU A 100 5.92 -5.93 28.52
CA GLU A 100 7.22 -6.62 28.54
C GLU A 100 7.94 -6.54 27.18
N ALA A 101 7.20 -6.23 26.12
CA ALA A 101 7.71 -6.23 24.76
C ALA A 101 8.74 -5.14 24.47
N VAL A 102 8.84 -4.09 25.30
CA VAL A 102 9.72 -2.93 25.04
C VAL A 102 11.21 -3.33 25.02
N GLY A 103 11.60 -4.32 25.83
CA GLY A 103 12.96 -4.85 25.86
C GLY A 103 13.26 -5.94 24.83
N HIS A 104 12.27 -6.34 24.02
CA HIS A 104 12.42 -7.44 23.07
C HIS A 104 13.16 -6.99 21.80
N THR A 105 14.00 -7.85 21.25
CA THR A 105 14.85 -7.56 20.07
C THR A 105 14.04 -7.15 18.83
N ASN A 106 12.82 -7.68 18.70
CA ASN A 106 11.91 -7.35 17.60
C ASN A 106 11.01 -6.13 17.86
N TRP A 107 11.07 -5.51 19.03
CA TRP A 107 10.19 -4.37 19.37
C TRP A 107 10.36 -3.20 18.41
N GLY A 108 11.60 -2.82 18.10
CA GLY A 108 11.90 -1.75 17.14
C GLY A 108 11.41 -2.08 15.73
N LYS A 109 11.44 -3.35 15.32
CA LYS A 109 10.89 -3.79 14.02
C LYS A 109 9.36 -3.67 14.01
N TYR A 110 8.70 -4.05 15.11
CA TYR A 110 7.26 -3.91 15.25
C TYR A 110 6.81 -2.43 15.22
N LEU A 111 7.51 -1.53 15.91
CA LEU A 111 7.20 -0.10 15.85
C LEU A 111 7.31 0.46 14.43
N LYS A 112 8.34 0.05 13.66
CA LYS A 112 8.46 0.40 12.25
C LYS A 112 7.31 -0.14 11.40
N TYR A 113 6.78 -1.33 11.70
CA TYR A 113 5.57 -1.82 11.04
C TYR A 113 4.33 -0.99 11.39
N VAL A 114 4.17 -0.58 12.65
CA VAL A 114 3.08 0.31 13.05
C VAL A 114 3.14 1.66 12.31
N GLU A 115 4.34 2.22 12.14
CA GLU A 115 4.56 3.43 11.34
C GLU A 115 4.23 3.21 9.86
N TYR A 116 4.66 2.07 9.30
CA TYR A 116 4.33 1.67 7.93
C TYR A 116 2.82 1.60 7.69
N VAL A 117 2.06 0.97 8.59
CA VAL A 117 0.59 0.88 8.51
C VAL A 117 -0.03 2.29 8.48
N LYS A 118 0.38 3.17 9.41
CA LYS A 118 -0.12 4.56 9.45
C LYS A 118 0.19 5.33 8.18
N GLU A 119 1.38 5.13 7.62
CA GLU A 119 1.77 5.75 6.36
C GLU A 119 0.88 5.28 5.21
N LYS A 120 0.61 3.97 5.10
CA LYS A 120 -0.30 3.42 4.09
C LYS A 120 -1.74 3.90 4.23
N GLU A 121 -2.24 3.99 5.45
CA GLU A 121 -3.57 4.56 5.72
C GLU A 121 -3.64 6.04 5.28
N ARG A 122 -2.60 6.82 5.58
CA ARG A 122 -2.48 8.21 5.14
C ARG A 122 -2.38 8.35 3.62
N GLU A 123 -1.59 7.50 2.96
CA GLU A 123 -1.51 7.46 1.49
C GLU A 123 -2.87 7.18 0.86
N ALA A 124 -3.61 6.20 1.38
CA ALA A 124 -4.96 5.88 0.92
C ALA A 124 -5.94 7.05 1.12
N ALA A 125 -5.89 7.70 2.28
CA ALA A 125 -6.71 8.89 2.56
C ALA A 125 -6.37 10.05 1.61
N ASN A 126 -5.08 10.32 1.40
CA ASN A 126 -4.63 11.35 0.47
C ASN A 126 -5.05 11.04 -0.98
N ALA A 127 -4.93 9.79 -1.41
CA ALA A 127 -5.40 9.35 -2.72
C ALA A 127 -6.91 9.57 -2.89
N ALA A 128 -7.71 9.29 -1.86
CA ALA A 128 -9.14 9.55 -1.86
C ALA A 128 -9.46 11.06 -1.95
N ILE A 129 -8.71 11.92 -1.24
CA ILE A 129 -8.85 13.38 -1.35
C ILE A 129 -8.54 13.85 -2.78
N VAL A 130 -7.42 13.40 -3.37
CA VAL A 130 -7.04 13.76 -4.73
C VAL A 130 -8.08 13.28 -5.74
N ALA A 131 -8.61 12.07 -5.59
CA ALA A 131 -9.69 11.56 -6.44
C ALA A 131 -10.96 12.41 -6.33
N ALA A 132 -11.34 12.82 -5.12
CA ALA A 132 -12.48 13.71 -4.90
C ALA A 132 -12.28 15.10 -5.54
N ILE A 133 -11.08 15.68 -5.46
CA ILE A 133 -10.74 16.95 -6.12
C ILE A 133 -10.84 16.82 -7.63
N LYS A 134 -10.24 15.78 -8.22
CA LYS A 134 -10.34 15.51 -9.66
C LYS A 134 -11.80 15.38 -10.11
N GLN A 135 -12.61 14.67 -9.34
CA GLN A 135 -14.03 14.51 -9.63
C GLN A 135 -14.79 15.85 -9.56
N ARG A 136 -14.52 16.68 -8.54
CA ARG A 136 -15.10 18.02 -8.45
C ARG A 136 -14.69 18.92 -9.63
N LEU A 137 -13.46 18.82 -10.12
CA LEU A 137 -13.02 19.57 -11.30
C LEU A 137 -13.75 19.13 -12.57
N ILE A 138 -13.99 17.82 -12.75
CA ILE A 138 -14.79 17.30 -13.86
C ILE A 138 -16.22 17.87 -13.80
N TYR A 139 -16.85 17.85 -12.63
CA TYR A 139 -18.20 18.42 -12.44
C TYR A 139 -18.26 19.91 -12.74
N LYS A 140 -17.27 20.66 -12.25
CA LYS A 140 -17.14 22.09 -12.56
C LYS A 140 -17.01 22.33 -14.06
N GLY A 141 -16.21 21.53 -14.77
CA GLY A 141 -16.09 21.60 -16.22
C GLY A 141 -17.44 21.40 -16.92
N TRP A 142 -18.17 20.35 -16.57
CA TRP A 142 -19.51 20.10 -17.13
C TRP A 142 -20.50 21.25 -16.86
N TYR A 143 -20.47 21.82 -15.65
CA TYR A 143 -21.29 22.97 -15.29
C TYR A 143 -20.95 24.21 -16.13
N LEU A 144 -19.66 24.57 -16.22
CA LEU A 144 -19.21 25.76 -16.95
C LEU A 144 -19.41 25.63 -18.47
N GLU A 145 -19.33 24.41 -19.00
CA GLU A 145 -19.68 24.12 -20.39
C GLU A 145 -21.20 24.14 -20.65
N GLY A 146 -22.03 24.33 -19.61
CA GLY A 146 -23.48 24.38 -19.73
C GLY A 146 -24.11 23.02 -20.07
N LYS A 147 -23.46 21.90 -19.71
CA LYS A 147 -24.00 20.57 -20.01
C LYS A 147 -25.32 20.35 -19.29
N THR A 148 -26.32 19.89 -20.03
CA THR A 148 -27.61 19.48 -19.47
C THR A 148 -27.49 18.16 -18.71
N PHE A 149 -28.42 17.89 -17.78
CA PHE A 149 -28.46 16.59 -17.09
C PHE A 149 -28.58 15.40 -18.03
N LYS A 150 -29.23 15.56 -19.19
CA LYS A 150 -29.31 14.52 -20.21
C LYS A 150 -27.94 14.20 -20.79
N GLN A 151 -27.15 15.23 -21.13
CA GLN A 151 -25.79 15.06 -21.64
C GLN A 151 -24.85 14.47 -20.58
N VAL A 152 -24.97 14.88 -19.32
CA VAL A 152 -24.15 14.31 -18.23
C VAL A 152 -24.52 12.83 -17.99
N ARG A 153 -25.80 12.48 -18.07
CA ARG A 153 -26.22 11.07 -18.02
C ARG A 153 -25.63 10.27 -19.18
N GLU A 154 -25.64 10.80 -20.39
CA GLU A 154 -25.05 10.18 -21.57
C GLU A 154 -23.53 9.95 -21.41
N ILE A 155 -22.79 10.96 -20.91
CA ILE A 155 -21.36 10.84 -20.57
C ILE A 155 -21.11 9.73 -19.55
N LEU A 156 -22.04 9.53 -18.62
CA LEU A 156 -21.95 8.51 -17.57
C LEU A 156 -22.57 7.17 -17.97
N GLU A 157 -23.00 7.04 -19.22
CA GLU A 157 -23.66 5.85 -19.77
C GLU A 157 -24.91 5.44 -18.98
N LEU A 158 -25.60 6.43 -18.42
CA LEU A 158 -26.80 6.23 -17.62
C LEU A 158 -28.08 6.29 -18.49
N PRO A 159 -29.16 5.60 -18.06
CA PRO A 159 -30.48 5.80 -18.63
C PRO A 159 -30.84 7.29 -18.66
N ALA A 160 -31.49 7.72 -19.73
CA ALA A 160 -31.84 9.13 -19.97
C ALA A 160 -32.71 9.72 -18.85
N THR A 161 -33.50 8.89 -18.17
CA THR A 161 -34.41 9.28 -17.08
C THR A 161 -34.41 8.23 -15.97
N GLY A 162 -34.86 8.65 -14.79
CA GLY A 162 -35.06 7.77 -13.64
C GLY A 162 -33.77 7.36 -12.89
N PRO A 163 -33.91 6.86 -11.66
CA PRO A 163 -32.79 6.36 -10.88
C PRO A 163 -32.21 5.08 -11.49
N ALA A 164 -30.89 4.96 -11.46
CA ALA A 164 -30.16 3.79 -11.93
C ALA A 164 -29.28 3.22 -10.81
N THR A 165 -29.86 2.93 -9.64
CA THR A 165 -29.13 2.59 -8.40
C THR A 165 -28.17 1.41 -8.53
N ASN A 166 -28.45 0.48 -9.44
CA ASN A 166 -27.59 -0.67 -9.72
C ASN A 166 -26.45 -0.37 -10.72
N HIS A 167 -26.41 0.84 -11.30
CA HIS A 167 -25.40 1.23 -12.28
C HIS A 167 -24.15 1.78 -11.59
N PRO A 168 -22.93 1.36 -11.97
CA PRO A 168 -21.69 1.78 -11.30
C PRO A 168 -21.44 3.29 -11.34
N ASN A 169 -21.95 3.98 -12.36
CA ASN A 169 -21.81 5.44 -12.50
C ASN A 169 -22.94 6.25 -11.84
N TRP A 170 -23.95 5.60 -11.24
CA TRP A 170 -25.08 6.32 -10.63
C TRP A 170 -24.64 7.25 -9.50
N LYS A 171 -23.75 6.77 -8.62
CA LYS A 171 -23.17 7.60 -7.55
C LYS A 171 -22.40 8.81 -8.07
N LYS A 172 -21.79 8.72 -9.26
CA LYS A 172 -21.12 9.88 -9.89
C LYS A 172 -22.17 10.90 -10.33
N PHE A 173 -23.29 10.46 -10.89
CA PHE A 173 -24.37 11.38 -11.27
C PHE A 173 -25.02 12.03 -10.03
N GLU A 174 -25.28 11.29 -8.97
CA GLU A 174 -25.74 11.86 -7.68
C GLU A 174 -24.74 12.88 -7.14
N GLY A 175 -23.44 12.59 -7.22
CA GLY A 175 -22.38 13.54 -6.85
C GLY A 175 -22.40 14.80 -7.70
N TYR A 176 -22.67 14.70 -9.00
CA TYR A 176 -22.82 15.86 -9.87
C TYR A 176 -24.06 16.69 -9.51
N LEU A 177 -25.19 16.06 -9.21
CA LEU A 177 -26.40 16.77 -8.77
C LEU A 177 -26.17 17.54 -7.46
N ALA A 178 -25.47 16.93 -6.50
CA ALA A 178 -25.08 17.60 -5.26
C ALA A 178 -24.15 18.80 -5.52
N PHE A 179 -23.13 18.63 -6.36
CA PHE A 179 -22.25 19.71 -6.79
C PHE A 179 -23.01 20.84 -7.48
N PHE A 180 -23.91 20.51 -8.42
CA PHE A 180 -24.71 21.51 -9.14
C PHE A 180 -25.53 22.35 -8.16
N LYS A 181 -26.21 21.71 -7.20
CA LYS A 181 -27.01 22.40 -6.18
C LYS A 181 -26.17 23.31 -5.27
N GLU A 182 -24.98 22.85 -4.85
CA GLU A 182 -24.05 23.64 -4.02
C GLU A 182 -23.50 24.84 -4.80
N TYR A 183 -23.05 24.61 -6.03
CA TYR A 183 -22.33 25.60 -6.83
C TYR A 183 -23.27 26.64 -7.44
N SER A 184 -24.51 26.25 -7.81
CA SER A 184 -25.51 27.18 -8.35
C SER A 184 -26.06 28.15 -7.30
N GLN A 185 -25.83 27.92 -6.01
CA GLN A 185 -26.23 28.83 -4.93
C GLN A 185 -25.20 29.95 -4.68
N GLN A 186 -24.02 29.86 -5.28
CA GLN A 186 -22.94 30.83 -5.11
C GLN A 186 -23.04 32.01 -6.09
N PHE A 187 -24.00 31.97 -7.02
CA PHE A 187 -24.28 32.98 -8.04
C PHE A 187 -25.79 33.19 -8.14
#